data_AF-W1WFP3-F1
#
_entry.id   AF-W1WFP3-F1
#
_cell.length_a   1.000
_cell.length_b   1.000
_cell.length_c   1.000
_cell.angle_alpha   90.00
_cell.angle_beta   90.00
_cell.angle_gamma   90.00
#
_symmetry.space_group_name_H-M   'P 1'
#
loop_
_entity.id
_entity.type
_entity.pdbx_description
1 polymer ?
#
loop_
_entity_poly.entity_id
_entity_poly.type
_entity_poly.pdbx_seq_one_letter_code
_entity_poly.pdbx_strand_id
1 'polypeptide(L)'
;MASRLVEEFYKPTLVISIHDGIGKGSCRSIDGFNIYDALKSCEDVLLQFGGHAAAAGFSIDANRIDELRDRLTAYCKAHVTAEEYIPVVAIDAELPVDDIDVDIIDRVSALEPYGMANSTPVFAVMEATVQDIMLMGQLKNHCKVILETSSGTLDAIAWNRPDLFKTIFIGTVVKVAFSLQKNEWQGMVSPQLMIQAIEPLTEEPITLSTEGLRQMYVIVKQAMRGRSQSVYNVEQEILRRKPANQNNRSALTSLDVFKELGIIEEYTGDDGQLMLRWNAIEGKLDLVTSVTFLTYSV
;
A
#
# COMPACT_ATOMS: atom_id res chain seq x y z
N MET A 1 -11.55 -1.56 12.97
CA MET A 1 -11.49 -0.35 12.13
C MET A 1 -10.27 0.49 12.45
N ALA A 2 -10.10 0.98 13.70
CA ALA A 2 -8.93 1.79 14.07
C ALA A 2 -7.57 1.14 13.71
N SER A 3 -7.36 -0.16 13.98
CA SER A 3 -6.10 -0.83 13.61
C SER A 3 -5.80 -0.80 12.11
N ARG A 4 -6.80 -1.05 11.26
CA ARG A 4 -6.64 -1.03 9.79
C ARG A 4 -6.26 0.36 9.27
N LEU A 5 -6.80 1.40 9.90
CA LEU A 5 -6.46 2.79 9.56
C LEU A 5 -5.05 3.15 10.03
N VAL A 6 -4.60 2.64 11.18
CA VAL A 6 -3.19 2.79 11.59
C VAL A 6 -2.27 2.05 10.64
N GLU A 7 -2.61 0.83 10.22
CA GLU A 7 -1.82 0.07 9.23
C GLU A 7 -1.72 0.81 7.88
N GLU A 8 -2.80 1.45 7.43
CA GLU A 8 -2.86 2.15 6.14
C GLU A 8 -2.20 3.54 6.17
N PHE A 9 -2.43 4.32 7.23
CA PHE A 9 -2.02 5.72 7.29
C PHE A 9 -0.84 5.99 8.23
N TYR A 10 -0.46 5.00 9.04
CA TYR A 10 0.55 5.10 10.11
C TYR A 10 0.40 6.38 10.94
N LYS A 11 -0.84 6.62 11.40
CA LYS A 11 -1.21 7.77 12.22
C LYS A 11 -2.03 7.33 13.42
N PRO A 12 -1.85 7.95 14.61
CA PRO A 12 -2.75 7.75 15.72
C PRO A 12 -4.19 7.96 15.28
N THR A 13 -5.04 6.95 15.50
CA THR A 13 -6.38 6.92 14.91
C THR A 13 -7.43 6.68 15.97
N LEU A 14 -8.50 7.47 15.90
CA LEU A 14 -9.71 7.33 16.70
C LEU A 14 -10.89 7.06 15.77
N VAL A 15 -11.70 6.05 16.10
CA VAL A 15 -12.96 5.75 15.41
C VAL A 15 -14.08 5.83 16.42
N ILE A 16 -15.10 6.64 16.15
CA ILE A 16 -16.24 6.90 17.04
C ILE A 16 -17.52 6.40 16.38
N SER A 17 -18.29 5.59 17.12
CA SER A 17 -19.66 5.24 16.77
C SER A 17 -20.63 6.01 17.67
N ILE A 18 -21.64 6.65 17.10
CA ILE A 18 -22.59 7.50 17.83
C ILE A 18 -23.92 6.76 17.98
N HIS A 19 -24.42 6.68 19.22
CA HIS A 19 -25.73 6.13 19.55
C HIS A 19 -26.35 6.96 20.68
N ASP A 20 -27.61 7.38 20.51
CA ASP A 20 -28.36 8.19 21.48
C ASP A 20 -27.60 9.42 22.02
N GLY A 21 -26.92 10.15 21.12
CA GLY A 21 -26.15 11.34 21.49
C GLY A 21 -24.83 11.08 22.21
N ILE A 22 -24.45 9.81 22.40
CA ILE A 22 -23.17 9.40 23.00
C ILE A 22 -22.28 8.74 21.95
N GLY A 23 -21.07 9.24 21.79
CA GLY A 23 -20.02 8.61 21.01
C GLY A 23 -19.24 7.59 21.84
N LYS A 24 -19.08 6.36 21.33
CA LYS A 24 -18.12 5.37 21.84
C LYS A 24 -16.93 5.29 20.89
N GLY A 25 -15.76 5.64 21.40
CA GLY A 25 -14.52 5.72 20.65
C GLY A 25 -13.58 4.55 20.91
N SER A 26 -12.93 4.06 19.86
CA SER A 26 -11.80 3.13 19.92
C SER A 26 -10.57 3.76 19.29
N CYS A 27 -9.45 3.70 20.00
CA CYS A 27 -8.21 4.35 19.62
C CYS A 27 -7.10 3.32 19.38
N ARG A 28 -6.24 3.61 18.41
CA ARG A 28 -4.98 2.90 18.16
C ARG A 28 -3.87 3.91 17.91
N SER A 29 -2.69 3.59 18.38
CA SER A 29 -1.51 4.45 18.29
C SER A 29 -0.46 3.86 17.35
N ILE A 30 0.49 4.69 16.99
CA ILE A 30 1.78 4.30 16.40
C ILE A 30 2.85 4.22 17.50
N ASP A 31 3.99 3.62 17.19
CA ASP A 31 5.15 3.64 18.08
C ASP A 31 5.61 5.08 18.34
N GLY A 32 6.12 5.34 19.55
CA GLY A 32 6.50 6.69 19.98
C GLY A 32 5.33 7.57 20.48
N PHE A 33 4.07 7.26 20.13
CA PHE A 33 2.92 8.05 20.58
C PHE A 33 2.07 7.34 21.65
N ASN A 34 1.89 7.98 22.81
CA ASN A 34 1.00 7.46 23.87
C ASN A 34 -0.43 7.99 23.71
N ILE A 35 -1.33 7.15 23.19
CA ILE A 35 -2.74 7.53 22.96
C ILE A 35 -3.51 7.74 24.27
N TYR A 36 -3.10 7.08 25.35
CA TYR A 36 -3.72 7.26 26.66
C TYR A 36 -3.42 8.65 27.22
N ASP A 37 -2.17 9.12 27.12
CA ASP A 37 -1.78 10.46 27.57
C ASP A 37 -2.47 11.55 26.73
N ALA A 38 -2.62 11.31 25.42
CA ALA A 38 -3.38 12.20 24.55
C ALA A 38 -4.84 12.32 25.00
N LEU A 39 -5.52 11.20 25.30
CA LEU A 39 -6.89 11.25 25.85
C LEU A 39 -6.94 11.90 27.23
N LYS A 40 -5.96 11.65 28.08
CA LYS A 40 -5.86 12.25 29.42
C LYS A 40 -5.74 13.78 29.35
N SER A 41 -5.05 14.31 28.35
CA SER A 41 -5.00 15.78 28.09
C SER A 41 -6.37 16.40 27.80
N CYS A 42 -7.36 15.56 27.49
CA CYS A 42 -8.73 15.91 27.13
C CYS A 42 -9.74 15.34 28.14
N GLU A 43 -9.34 14.99 29.35
CA GLU A 43 -10.22 14.29 30.30
C GLU A 43 -11.52 15.06 30.65
N ASP A 44 -11.48 16.40 30.58
CA ASP A 44 -12.63 17.29 30.82
C ASP A 44 -13.70 17.23 29.72
N VAL A 45 -13.34 16.77 28.51
CA VAL A 45 -14.27 16.59 27.39
C VAL A 45 -14.87 15.19 27.34
N LEU A 46 -14.25 14.23 28.02
CA LEU A 46 -14.60 12.82 27.96
C LEU A 46 -15.59 12.46 29.09
N LEU A 47 -16.53 11.57 28.79
CA LEU A 47 -17.41 10.98 29.81
C LEU A 47 -16.67 9.88 30.59
N GLN A 48 -15.87 9.08 29.87
CA GLN A 48 -15.01 8.04 30.42
C GLN A 48 -13.89 7.74 29.43
N PHE A 49 -12.71 7.35 29.91
CA PHE A 49 -11.67 6.78 29.06
C PHE A 49 -10.79 5.79 29.83
N GLY A 50 -10.06 4.94 29.10
CA GLY A 50 -9.11 3.98 29.67
C GLY A 50 -8.35 3.21 28.60
N GLY A 51 -7.24 2.59 28.98
CA GLY A 51 -6.41 1.80 28.08
C GLY A 51 -4.93 1.92 28.38
N HIS A 52 -4.12 1.75 27.34
CA HIS A 52 -2.66 1.76 27.37
C HIS A 52 -2.11 2.63 26.22
N ALA A 53 -0.79 2.80 26.18
CA ALA A 53 -0.12 3.65 25.20
C ALA A 53 -0.47 3.34 23.74
N ALA A 54 -0.62 2.06 23.39
CA ALA A 54 -0.93 1.64 22.01
C ALA A 54 -2.43 1.58 21.69
N ALA A 55 -3.30 1.50 22.69
CA ALA A 55 -4.73 1.26 22.49
C ALA A 55 -5.55 1.77 23.68
N ALA A 56 -6.60 2.54 23.39
CA ALA A 56 -7.52 3.06 24.40
C ALA A 56 -8.96 3.08 23.90
N GLY A 57 -9.89 3.18 24.83
CA GLY A 57 -11.32 3.40 24.56
C GLY A 57 -11.83 4.59 25.36
N PHE A 58 -12.83 5.27 24.82
CA PHE A 58 -13.47 6.40 25.50
C PHE A 58 -14.95 6.53 25.15
N SER A 59 -15.67 7.33 25.93
CA SER A 59 -17.00 7.82 25.61
C SER A 59 -17.04 9.35 25.69
N ILE A 60 -17.85 9.96 24.85
CA ILE A 60 -17.97 11.43 24.73
C ILE A 60 -19.41 11.82 24.35
N ASP A 61 -19.85 13.01 24.73
CA ASP A 61 -21.07 13.61 24.19
C ASP A 61 -20.88 13.92 22.70
N ALA A 62 -21.85 13.56 21.85
CA ALA A 62 -21.72 13.75 20.41
C ALA A 62 -21.46 15.22 20.01
N ASN A 63 -21.94 16.19 20.79
CA ASN A 63 -21.75 17.61 20.52
C ASN A 63 -20.33 18.10 20.81
N ARG A 64 -19.49 17.30 21.50
CA ARG A 64 -18.11 17.64 21.84
C ARG A 64 -17.06 16.93 20.99
N ILE A 65 -17.48 16.19 19.96
CA ILE A 65 -16.57 15.46 19.08
C ILE A 65 -15.63 16.40 18.32
N ASP A 66 -16.13 17.54 17.84
CA ASP A 66 -15.29 18.52 17.13
C ASP A 66 -14.27 19.16 18.08
N GLU A 67 -14.67 19.47 19.31
CA GLU A 67 -13.76 19.96 20.36
C GLU A 67 -12.65 18.95 20.67
N LEU A 68 -12.99 17.65 20.81
CA LEU A 68 -12.01 16.58 21.01
C LEU A 68 -11.06 16.48 19.81
N ARG A 69 -11.58 16.58 18.57
CA ARG A 69 -10.76 16.50 17.36
C ARG A 69 -9.70 17.60 17.33
N ASP A 70 -10.09 18.84 17.63
CA ASP A 70 -9.19 19.99 17.61
C ASP A 70 -8.10 19.87 18.68
N ARG A 71 -8.49 19.51 19.91
CA ARG A 71 -7.55 19.33 21.02
C ARG A 71 -6.55 18.21 20.76
N LEU A 72 -7.01 17.04 20.29
CA LEU A 72 -6.12 15.93 19.97
C LEU A 72 -5.22 16.23 18.77
N THR A 73 -5.72 16.95 17.76
CA THR A 73 -4.90 17.38 16.62
C THR A 73 -3.78 18.32 17.08
N ALA A 74 -4.09 19.28 17.97
CA ALA A 74 -3.10 20.16 18.55
C ALA A 74 -2.09 19.38 19.42
N TYR A 75 -2.56 18.42 20.22
CA TYR A 75 -1.70 17.56 21.03
C TYR A 75 -0.72 16.76 20.15
N CYS A 76 -1.22 16.11 19.09
CA CYS A 76 -0.37 15.37 18.14
C CYS A 76 0.68 16.28 17.49
N LYS A 77 0.31 17.49 17.03
CA LYS A 77 1.27 18.44 16.43
C LYS A 77 2.38 18.87 17.39
N ALA A 78 2.11 18.88 18.69
CA ALA A 78 3.09 19.27 19.71
C ALA A 78 3.97 18.11 20.19
N HIS A 79 3.54 16.85 20.00
CA HIS A 79 4.18 15.68 20.60
C HIS A 79 4.64 14.61 19.61
N VAL A 80 4.28 14.72 18.32
CA VAL A 80 4.72 13.78 17.27
C VAL A 80 5.59 14.53 16.28
N THR A 81 6.81 14.03 16.09
CA THR A 81 7.77 14.52 15.11
C THR A 81 7.45 13.99 13.71
N ALA A 82 8.04 14.59 12.68
CA ALA A 82 7.83 14.13 11.30
C ALA A 82 8.39 12.72 11.10
N GLU A 83 9.48 12.40 11.81
CA GLU A 83 10.18 11.11 11.78
C GLU A 83 9.34 9.99 12.40
N GLU A 84 8.57 10.27 13.45
CA GLU A 84 7.69 9.27 14.08
C GLU A 84 6.51 8.86 13.19
N TYR A 85 6.15 9.67 12.19
CA TYR A 85 5.16 9.26 11.18
C TYR A 85 5.74 8.34 10.09
N ILE A 86 7.04 8.02 10.15
CA ILE A 86 7.69 7.11 9.21
C ILE A 86 7.67 5.71 9.83
N PRO A 87 6.95 4.73 9.24
CA PRO A 87 6.99 3.36 9.70
C PRO A 87 8.43 2.81 9.66
N VAL A 88 8.89 2.25 10.76
CA VAL A 88 10.20 1.61 10.86
C VAL A 88 10.01 0.09 10.84
N VAL A 89 10.76 -0.58 9.95
CA VAL A 89 10.87 -2.04 9.96
C VAL A 89 12.20 -2.39 10.59
N ALA A 90 12.17 -3.00 11.78
CA ALA A 90 13.36 -3.50 12.44
C ALA A 90 13.86 -4.76 11.72
N ILE A 91 15.09 -4.72 11.22
CA ILE A 91 15.73 -5.85 10.53
C ILE A 91 16.65 -6.56 11.52
N ASP A 92 16.43 -7.86 11.71
CA ASP A 92 17.24 -8.70 12.58
C ASP A 92 18.55 -9.11 11.91
N ALA A 93 18.51 -9.41 10.60
CA ALA A 93 19.68 -9.76 9.82
C ALA A 93 19.49 -9.52 8.32
N GLU A 94 20.59 -9.22 7.62
CA GLU A 94 20.63 -9.31 6.17
C GLU A 94 20.82 -10.78 5.75
N LEU A 95 20.10 -11.19 4.70
CA LEU A 95 20.15 -12.53 4.14
C LEU A 95 20.21 -12.44 2.62
N PRO A 96 21.30 -12.86 1.96
CA PRO A 96 21.37 -12.89 0.50
C PRO A 96 20.25 -13.75 -0.10
N VAL A 97 19.71 -13.34 -1.25
CA VAL A 97 18.57 -14.04 -1.86
C VAL A 97 18.89 -15.51 -2.20
N ASP A 98 20.16 -15.80 -2.51
CA ASP A 98 20.66 -17.13 -2.84
C ASP A 98 20.84 -18.05 -1.63
N ASP A 99 20.88 -17.50 -0.41
CA ASP A 99 21.02 -18.26 0.84
C ASP A 99 19.65 -18.68 1.42
N ILE A 100 18.56 -18.37 0.70
CA ILE A 100 17.19 -18.62 1.16
C ILE A 100 16.70 -19.96 0.63
N ASP A 101 16.72 -20.98 1.49
CA ASP A 101 16.20 -22.32 1.23
C ASP A 101 15.23 -22.78 2.33
N VAL A 102 14.79 -24.03 2.29
CA VAL A 102 13.88 -24.58 3.32
C VAL A 102 14.61 -24.80 4.65
N ASP A 103 15.92 -25.04 4.62
CA ASP A 103 16.74 -25.43 5.76
C ASP A 103 16.97 -24.23 6.70
N ILE A 104 17.19 -23.03 6.15
CA ILE A 104 17.24 -21.81 6.97
C ILE A 104 15.91 -21.53 7.66
N ILE A 105 14.77 -21.85 7.04
CA ILE A 105 13.45 -21.68 7.66
C ILE A 105 13.29 -22.62 8.84
N ASP A 106 13.72 -23.89 8.72
CA ASP A 106 13.71 -24.83 9.84
C ASP A 106 14.58 -24.37 11.00
N ARG A 107 15.77 -23.82 10.70
CA ARG A 107 16.67 -23.26 11.72
C ARG A 107 16.06 -22.05 12.42
N VAL A 108 15.37 -21.18 11.68
CA VAL A 108 14.69 -20.01 12.24
C VAL A 108 13.49 -20.45 13.09
N SER A 109 12.67 -21.40 12.63
CA SER A 109 11.54 -21.94 13.39
C SER A 109 11.94 -22.60 14.72
N ALA A 110 13.20 -22.99 14.90
CA ALA A 110 13.69 -23.46 16.21
C ALA A 110 13.68 -22.36 17.30
N LEU A 111 13.49 -21.09 16.93
CA LEU A 111 13.34 -19.96 17.86
C LEU A 111 11.91 -19.77 18.37
N GLU A 112 10.96 -20.58 17.88
CA GLU A 112 9.58 -20.58 18.35
C GLU A 112 9.46 -20.98 19.84
N PRO A 113 8.41 -20.52 20.56
CA PRO A 113 7.24 -19.81 20.07
C PRO A 113 7.45 -18.31 19.88
N TYR A 114 6.89 -17.77 18.80
CA TYR A 114 6.82 -16.32 18.58
C TYR A 114 5.66 -15.67 19.33
N GLY A 115 5.82 -14.39 19.66
CA GLY A 115 4.81 -13.58 20.34
C GLY A 115 5.35 -12.19 20.73
N MET A 116 4.65 -11.50 21.62
CA MET A 116 4.98 -10.12 22.01
C MET A 116 6.41 -9.91 22.52
N ALA A 117 7.01 -10.92 23.16
CA ALA A 117 8.37 -10.85 23.70
C ALA A 117 9.42 -11.55 22.82
N ASN A 118 8.99 -12.16 21.71
CA ASN A 118 9.83 -12.89 20.76
C ASN A 118 9.17 -12.78 19.38
N SER A 119 9.31 -11.63 18.72
CA SER A 119 8.70 -11.41 17.41
C SER A 119 9.26 -12.38 16.37
N THR A 120 8.47 -12.71 15.35
CA THR A 120 8.98 -13.44 14.19
C THR A 120 10.14 -12.66 13.57
N PRO A 121 11.30 -13.30 13.33
CA PRO A 121 12.45 -12.62 12.76
C PRO A 121 12.16 -11.99 11.40
N VAL A 122 12.68 -10.79 11.19
CA VAL A 122 12.60 -10.03 9.96
C VAL A 122 13.98 -9.93 9.34
N PHE A 123 14.09 -10.43 8.12
CA PHE A 123 15.31 -10.39 7.33
C PHE A 123 15.23 -9.32 6.25
N ALA A 124 16.39 -8.90 5.74
CA ALA A 124 16.47 -8.05 4.57
C ALA A 124 17.32 -8.65 3.46
N VAL A 125 16.83 -8.57 2.23
CA VAL A 125 17.64 -8.67 1.02
C VAL A 125 17.85 -7.24 0.52
N MET A 126 19.10 -6.80 0.43
CA MET A 126 19.42 -5.42 0.06
C MET A 126 19.45 -5.19 -1.46
N GLU A 127 19.59 -6.25 -2.24
CA GLU A 127 19.59 -6.20 -3.70
C GLU A 127 19.00 -7.50 -4.27
N ALA A 128 17.82 -7.42 -4.88
CA ALA A 128 17.22 -8.52 -5.64
C ALA A 128 16.59 -7.99 -6.92
N THR A 129 16.75 -8.72 -8.02
CA THR A 129 16.09 -8.41 -9.28
C THR A 129 14.71 -9.05 -9.32
N VAL A 130 13.70 -8.27 -9.67
CA VAL A 130 12.33 -8.77 -9.87
C VAL A 130 12.23 -9.45 -11.22
N GLN A 131 11.94 -10.75 -11.21
CA GLN A 131 11.70 -11.54 -12.42
C GLN A 131 10.27 -11.38 -12.94
N ASP A 132 9.29 -11.37 -12.04
CA ASP A 132 7.88 -11.24 -12.37
C ASP A 132 7.09 -10.62 -11.22
N ILE A 133 5.95 -10.03 -11.53
CA ILE A 133 5.04 -9.42 -10.55
C ILE A 133 3.59 -9.55 -11.00
N MET A 134 2.72 -9.98 -10.11
CA MET A 134 1.30 -10.18 -10.41
C MET A 134 0.39 -9.90 -9.22
N LEU A 135 -0.81 -9.41 -9.50
CA LEU A 135 -1.85 -9.26 -8.48
C LEU A 135 -2.62 -10.58 -8.29
N MET A 136 -2.81 -10.95 -7.03
CA MET A 136 -3.46 -12.17 -6.56
C MET A 136 -4.76 -11.87 -5.80
N GLY A 137 -5.54 -12.93 -5.57
CA GLY A 137 -6.85 -12.85 -4.93
C GLY A 137 -7.97 -12.47 -5.91
N GLN A 138 -9.21 -12.73 -5.49
CA GLN A 138 -10.41 -12.41 -6.29
C GLN A 138 -10.52 -10.92 -6.58
N LEU A 139 -10.12 -10.08 -5.61
CA LEU A 139 -10.19 -8.62 -5.69
C LEU A 139 -8.90 -7.96 -6.18
N LYS A 140 -7.88 -8.75 -6.56
CA LYS A 140 -6.55 -8.23 -6.96
C LYS A 140 -5.92 -7.30 -5.91
N ASN A 141 -6.13 -7.62 -4.63
CA ASN A 141 -5.65 -6.84 -3.50
C ASN A 141 -4.32 -7.35 -2.90
N HIS A 142 -3.74 -8.41 -3.45
CA HIS A 142 -2.47 -8.97 -2.97
C HIS A 142 -1.45 -8.95 -4.10
N CYS A 143 -0.17 -8.85 -3.77
CA CYS A 143 0.89 -8.86 -4.77
C CYS A 143 1.80 -10.06 -4.55
N LYS A 144 2.09 -10.79 -5.62
CA LYS A 144 3.18 -11.76 -5.67
C LYS A 144 4.29 -11.19 -6.53
N VAL A 145 5.47 -11.15 -5.94
CA VAL A 145 6.73 -10.77 -6.58
C VAL A 145 7.56 -12.04 -6.69
N ILE A 146 8.12 -12.31 -7.87
CA ILE A 146 9.06 -13.40 -8.10
C ILE A 146 10.44 -12.78 -8.21
N LEU A 147 11.34 -13.13 -7.31
CA LEU A 147 12.73 -12.65 -7.29
C LEU A 147 13.64 -13.62 -8.02
N GLU A 148 14.58 -13.09 -8.79
CA GLU A 148 15.63 -13.89 -9.44
C GLU A 148 16.63 -14.39 -8.40
N THR A 149 17.04 -15.65 -8.54
CA THR A 149 18.18 -16.24 -7.81
C THR A 149 19.14 -16.90 -8.80
N SER A 150 20.36 -17.19 -8.37
CA SER A 150 21.36 -17.91 -9.16
C SER A 150 20.91 -19.31 -9.59
N SER A 151 19.98 -19.92 -8.85
CA SER A 151 19.51 -21.31 -9.05
C SER A 151 18.05 -21.42 -9.50
N GLY A 152 17.36 -20.30 -9.66
CA GLY A 152 15.94 -20.29 -10.03
C GLY A 152 15.26 -19.00 -9.58
N THR A 153 14.20 -19.16 -8.79
CA THR A 153 13.27 -18.09 -8.46
C THR A 153 12.81 -18.22 -7.01
N LEU A 154 12.55 -17.09 -6.35
CA LEU A 154 12.01 -17.06 -5.00
C LEU A 154 10.70 -16.28 -4.95
N ASP A 155 9.66 -16.93 -4.46
CA ASP A 155 8.34 -16.34 -4.32
C ASP A 155 8.28 -15.41 -3.10
N ALA A 156 7.79 -14.20 -3.30
CA ALA A 156 7.56 -13.22 -2.23
C ALA A 156 6.13 -12.67 -2.30
N ILE A 157 5.42 -12.64 -1.17
CA ILE A 157 4.01 -12.29 -1.08
C ILE A 157 3.83 -11.05 -0.21
N ALA A 158 3.18 -10.03 -0.77
CA ALA A 158 2.74 -8.84 -0.06
C ALA A 158 1.20 -8.82 0.03
N TRP A 159 0.66 -8.97 1.23
CA TRP A 159 -0.78 -8.91 1.48
C TRP A 159 -1.26 -7.46 1.49
N ASN A 160 -2.42 -7.21 0.88
CA ASN A 160 -3.07 -5.89 0.82
C ASN A 160 -2.21 -4.78 0.18
N ARG A 161 -1.35 -5.14 -0.78
CA ARG A 161 -0.40 -4.22 -1.43
C ARG A 161 -0.51 -4.19 -2.96
N PRO A 162 -1.69 -3.85 -3.53
CA PRO A 162 -1.83 -3.73 -4.98
C PRO A 162 -1.05 -2.54 -5.56
N ASP A 163 -0.70 -1.55 -4.72
CA ASP A 163 0.09 -0.38 -5.05
C ASP A 163 1.48 -0.72 -5.61
N LEU A 164 2.07 -1.85 -5.18
CA LEU A 164 3.38 -2.30 -5.67
C LEU A 164 3.41 -2.52 -7.18
N PHE A 165 2.27 -2.88 -7.78
CA PHE A 165 2.15 -3.07 -9.23
C PHE A 165 2.31 -1.76 -10.03
N LYS A 166 2.31 -0.60 -9.35
CA LYS A 166 2.52 0.73 -9.95
C LYS A 166 3.96 1.25 -9.80
N THR A 167 4.78 0.60 -8.99
CA THR A 167 6.14 1.07 -8.67
C THR A 167 7.22 0.02 -8.94
N ILE A 168 6.88 -1.26 -8.92
CA ILE A 168 7.80 -2.38 -9.13
C ILE A 168 7.42 -3.10 -10.42
N PHE A 169 8.42 -3.35 -11.26
CA PHE A 169 8.25 -4.00 -12.56
C PHE A 169 9.31 -5.08 -12.79
N ILE A 170 9.11 -5.89 -13.82
CA ILE A 170 10.11 -6.85 -14.29
C ILE A 170 11.44 -6.13 -14.55
N GLY A 171 12.53 -6.68 -14.02
CA GLY A 171 13.88 -6.12 -14.08
C GLY A 171 14.18 -5.03 -13.05
N THR A 172 13.21 -4.63 -12.22
CA THR A 172 13.46 -3.66 -11.14
C THR A 172 14.34 -4.30 -10.07
N VAL A 173 15.39 -3.60 -9.66
CA VAL A 173 16.20 -3.99 -8.52
C VAL A 173 15.60 -3.40 -7.25
N VAL A 174 15.31 -4.25 -6.27
CA VAL A 174 14.62 -3.90 -5.03
C VAL A 174 15.46 -4.28 -3.80
N LYS A 175 15.18 -3.61 -2.68
CA LYS A 175 15.44 -4.17 -1.36
C LYS A 175 14.12 -4.58 -0.71
N VAL A 176 14.16 -5.68 0.04
CA VAL A 176 12.97 -6.35 0.59
C VAL A 176 13.22 -6.69 2.05
N ALA A 177 12.32 -6.25 2.93
CA ALA A 177 12.22 -6.73 4.31
C ALA A 177 11.11 -7.77 4.41
N PHE A 178 11.40 -8.93 5.00
CA PHE A 178 10.48 -10.06 4.99
C PHE A 178 10.66 -11.00 6.18
N SER A 179 9.62 -11.78 6.48
CA SER A 179 9.75 -13.00 7.28
C SER A 179 9.75 -14.24 6.39
N LEU A 180 10.40 -15.31 6.86
CA LEU A 180 10.48 -16.58 6.15
C LEU A 180 9.24 -17.45 6.39
N GLN A 181 8.75 -18.11 5.36
CA GLN A 181 7.65 -19.07 5.45
C GLN A 181 7.87 -20.27 4.50
N LYS A 182 7.45 -21.46 4.94
CA LYS A 182 7.34 -22.63 4.05
C LYS A 182 6.04 -22.57 3.27
N ASN A 183 6.12 -22.72 1.96
CA ASN A 183 4.97 -22.94 1.10
C ASN A 183 4.87 -24.44 0.75
N GLU A 184 3.77 -25.07 1.13
CA GLU A 184 3.49 -26.48 0.82
C GLU A 184 2.39 -26.57 -0.23
N TRP A 185 2.75 -26.99 -1.45
CA TRP A 185 1.82 -27.11 -2.55
C TRP A 185 2.03 -28.42 -3.31
N GLN A 186 0.97 -29.21 -3.46
CA GLN A 186 0.98 -30.50 -4.16
C GLN A 186 2.11 -31.45 -3.69
N GLY A 187 2.45 -31.41 -2.40
CA GLY A 187 3.51 -32.23 -1.81
C GLY A 187 4.93 -31.71 -2.02
N MET A 188 5.11 -30.57 -2.69
CA MET A 188 6.38 -29.86 -2.79
C MET A 188 6.43 -28.77 -1.71
N VAL A 189 7.54 -28.72 -0.97
CA VAL A 189 7.82 -27.67 0.00
C VAL A 189 8.85 -26.72 -0.61
N SER A 190 8.55 -25.43 -0.64
CA SER A 190 9.45 -24.39 -1.16
C SER A 190 9.57 -23.24 -0.15
N PRO A 191 10.69 -22.49 -0.17
CA PRO A 191 10.77 -21.24 0.57
C PRO A 191 9.83 -20.20 -0.03
N GLN A 192 9.26 -19.34 0.81
CA GLN A 192 8.44 -18.20 0.43
C GLN A 192 8.72 -17.04 1.38
N LEU A 193 8.83 -15.84 0.84
CA LEU A 193 8.99 -14.62 1.61
C LEU A 193 7.64 -13.97 1.88
N MET A 194 7.42 -13.55 3.11
CA MET A 194 6.29 -12.71 3.47
C MET A 194 6.78 -11.28 3.62
N ILE A 195 6.47 -10.45 2.62
CA ILE A 195 6.96 -9.08 2.51
C ILE A 195 6.34 -8.22 3.61
N GLN A 196 7.18 -7.57 4.40
CA GLN A 196 6.79 -6.49 5.30
C GLN A 196 6.99 -5.12 4.64
N ALA A 197 8.10 -4.93 3.93
CA ALA A 197 8.36 -3.75 3.12
C ALA A 197 9.19 -4.12 1.90
N ILE A 198 8.98 -3.39 0.81
CA ILE A 198 9.71 -3.54 -0.44
C ILE A 198 9.77 -2.19 -1.14
N GLU A 199 10.94 -1.82 -1.62
CA GLU A 199 11.13 -0.60 -2.39
C GLU A 199 12.17 -0.79 -3.50
N PRO A 200 12.00 -0.13 -4.65
CA PRO A 200 13.01 -0.10 -5.69
C PRO A 200 14.26 0.65 -5.21
N LEU A 201 15.45 0.16 -5.56
CA LEU A 201 16.71 0.87 -5.27
C LEU A 201 16.85 2.15 -6.11
N THR A 202 16.21 2.17 -7.27
CA THR A 202 16.15 3.33 -8.16
C THR A 202 14.72 3.55 -8.62
N GLU A 203 14.21 4.75 -8.39
CA GLU A 203 12.92 5.15 -8.94
C GLU A 203 13.07 5.78 -10.33
N GLU A 204 12.36 5.22 -11.32
CA GLU A 204 12.27 5.86 -12.63
C GLU A 204 11.44 7.15 -12.53
N PRO A 205 11.91 8.29 -13.05
CA PRO A 205 11.13 9.52 -13.02
C PRO A 205 9.89 9.39 -13.90
N ILE A 206 8.78 10.00 -13.48
CA ILE A 206 7.58 10.11 -14.32
C ILE A 206 7.79 11.24 -15.31
N THR A 207 7.50 11.00 -16.58
CA THR A 207 7.66 11.99 -17.65
C THR A 207 6.53 11.85 -18.65
N LEU A 208 5.72 12.90 -18.80
CA LEU A 208 4.55 12.91 -19.67
C LEU A 208 4.75 13.91 -20.82
N SER A 209 4.28 13.54 -22.01
CA SER A 209 4.24 14.42 -23.18
C SER A 209 2.91 14.29 -23.89
N THR A 210 2.50 15.32 -24.64
CA THR A 210 1.24 15.27 -25.42
C THR A 210 1.22 14.12 -26.41
N GLU A 211 2.32 13.87 -27.11
CA GLU A 211 2.43 12.73 -28.04
C GLU A 211 2.38 11.39 -27.28
N GLY A 212 3.04 11.31 -26.12
CA GLY A 212 3.00 10.12 -25.29
C GLY A 212 1.58 9.79 -24.78
N LEU A 213 0.85 10.80 -24.31
CA LEU A 213 -0.55 10.65 -23.91
C LEU A 213 -1.46 10.27 -25.07
N ARG A 214 -1.22 10.81 -26.27
CA ARG A 214 -1.98 10.42 -27.47
C ARG A 214 -1.80 8.94 -27.81
N GLN A 215 -0.57 8.43 -27.69
CA GLN A 215 -0.28 7.01 -27.88
C GLN A 215 -0.96 6.16 -26.80
N MET A 216 -0.84 6.58 -25.53
CA MET A 216 -1.49 5.89 -24.41
C MET A 216 -3.01 5.89 -24.52
N TYR A 217 -3.64 6.96 -25.01
CA TYR A 217 -5.07 7.01 -25.24
C TYR A 217 -5.54 5.89 -26.18
N VAL A 218 -4.79 5.63 -27.26
CA VAL A 218 -5.11 4.53 -28.20
C VAL A 218 -4.96 3.18 -27.51
N ILE A 219 -3.89 2.98 -26.75
CA ILE A 219 -3.62 1.71 -26.03
C ILE A 219 -4.73 1.44 -25.00
N VAL A 220 -5.05 2.43 -24.15
CA VAL A 220 -6.09 2.31 -23.14
C VAL A 220 -7.45 2.04 -23.79
N LYS A 221 -7.80 2.78 -24.84
CA LYS A 221 -9.05 2.57 -25.57
C LYS A 221 -9.17 1.15 -26.14
N GLN A 222 -8.08 0.58 -26.64
CA GLN A 222 -8.04 -0.82 -27.10
C GLN A 222 -8.13 -1.82 -25.95
N ALA A 223 -7.46 -1.55 -24.82
CA ALA A 223 -7.47 -2.40 -23.63
C ALA A 223 -8.86 -2.51 -22.99
N MET A 224 -9.65 -1.44 -23.04
CA MET A 224 -11.02 -1.44 -22.49
C MET A 224 -11.95 -2.47 -23.13
N ARG A 225 -11.74 -2.85 -24.41
CA ARG A 225 -12.55 -3.82 -25.18
C ARG A 225 -14.08 -3.61 -25.05
N GLY A 226 -14.53 -2.37 -24.84
CA GLY A 226 -15.94 -2.06 -24.55
C GLY A 226 -16.10 -0.79 -23.72
N ARG A 227 -17.23 -0.68 -22.99
CA ARG A 227 -17.52 0.45 -22.09
C ARG A 227 -16.88 0.30 -20.71
N SER A 228 -16.52 -0.92 -20.29
CA SER A 228 -15.96 -1.18 -18.97
C SER A 228 -14.94 -2.32 -19.00
N GLN A 229 -13.92 -2.24 -18.14
CA GLN A 229 -12.87 -3.24 -17.97
C GLN A 229 -12.27 -3.14 -16.55
N SER A 230 -11.69 -4.22 -16.02
CA SER A 230 -10.98 -4.14 -14.73
C SER A 230 -9.72 -3.30 -14.85
N VAL A 231 -9.41 -2.55 -13.79
CA VAL A 231 -8.19 -1.73 -13.70
C VAL A 231 -6.97 -2.58 -13.98
N TYR A 232 -6.84 -3.74 -13.32
CA TYR A 232 -5.72 -4.66 -13.48
C TYR A 232 -5.49 -5.10 -14.93
N ASN A 233 -6.55 -5.44 -15.67
CA ASN A 233 -6.40 -5.87 -17.07
C ASN A 233 -5.95 -4.71 -17.98
N VAL A 234 -6.43 -3.49 -17.70
CA VAL A 234 -5.99 -2.30 -18.44
C VAL A 234 -4.52 -2.00 -18.14
N GLU A 235 -4.10 -2.03 -16.88
CA GLU A 235 -2.71 -1.81 -16.47
C GLU A 235 -1.77 -2.85 -17.10
N GLN A 236 -2.16 -4.14 -17.14
CA GLN A 236 -1.41 -5.20 -17.81
C GLN A 236 -1.24 -4.96 -19.32
N GLU A 237 -2.31 -4.56 -20.02
CA GLU A 237 -2.23 -4.24 -21.45
C GLU A 237 -1.39 -2.97 -21.70
N ILE A 238 -1.43 -1.99 -20.79
CA ILE A 238 -0.54 -0.82 -20.84
C ILE A 238 0.92 -1.26 -20.74
N LEU A 239 1.30 -2.00 -19.70
CA LEU A 239 2.69 -2.43 -19.48
C LEU A 239 3.21 -3.28 -20.65
N ARG A 240 2.34 -4.09 -21.26
CA ARG A 240 2.68 -4.92 -22.41
C ARG A 240 2.86 -4.13 -23.71
N ARG A 241 2.04 -3.08 -23.94
CA ARG A 241 1.94 -2.39 -25.24
C ARG A 241 2.51 -0.98 -25.24
N LYS A 242 2.91 -0.44 -24.08
CA LYS A 242 3.41 0.93 -23.99
C LYS A 242 4.55 1.18 -24.99
N PRO A 243 4.68 2.41 -25.50
CA PRO A 243 5.82 2.79 -26.34
C PRO A 243 7.15 2.56 -25.63
N ALA A 244 8.19 2.16 -26.37
CA ALA A 244 9.52 1.89 -25.81
C ALA A 244 10.19 3.14 -25.20
N ASN A 245 9.82 4.33 -25.66
CA ASN A 245 10.29 5.62 -25.14
C ASN A 245 9.53 6.11 -23.89
N GLN A 246 8.53 5.37 -23.42
CA GLN A 246 7.85 5.63 -22.16
C GLN A 246 8.23 4.55 -21.16
N ASN A 247 8.64 4.95 -19.96
CA ASN A 247 8.88 3.99 -18.88
C ASN A 247 7.54 3.49 -18.29
N ASN A 248 7.62 2.44 -17.46
CA ASN A 248 6.42 1.77 -16.94
C ASN A 248 5.57 2.72 -16.09
N ARG A 249 6.21 3.49 -15.21
CA ARG A 249 5.53 4.46 -14.33
C ARG A 249 4.78 5.51 -15.15
N SER A 250 5.44 6.14 -16.11
CA SER A 250 4.84 7.18 -16.97
C SER A 250 3.65 6.66 -17.76
N ALA A 251 3.75 5.43 -18.28
CA ALA A 251 2.66 4.80 -19.01
C ALA A 251 1.44 4.55 -18.11
N LEU A 252 1.65 4.05 -16.88
CA LEU A 252 0.56 3.86 -15.91
C LEU A 252 -0.03 5.19 -15.41
N THR A 253 0.80 6.21 -15.15
CA THR A 253 0.36 7.55 -14.73
C THR A 253 -0.52 8.25 -15.76
N SER A 254 -0.46 7.82 -17.03
CA SER A 254 -1.39 8.31 -18.06
C SER A 254 -2.85 8.02 -17.73
N LEU A 255 -3.15 6.97 -16.95
CA LEU A 255 -4.51 6.69 -16.47
C LEU A 255 -5.03 7.78 -15.54
N ASP A 256 -4.18 8.34 -14.69
CA ASP A 256 -4.58 9.42 -13.78
C ASP A 256 -4.90 10.70 -14.55
N VAL A 257 -4.11 11.01 -15.59
CA VAL A 257 -4.45 12.08 -16.54
C VAL A 257 -5.82 11.83 -17.19
N PHE A 258 -6.08 10.61 -17.66
CA PHE A 258 -7.36 10.30 -18.31
C PHE A 258 -8.54 10.34 -17.34
N LYS A 259 -8.34 10.01 -16.06
CA LYS A 259 -9.34 10.19 -15.00
C LYS A 259 -9.63 11.67 -14.76
N GLU A 260 -8.61 12.49 -14.61
CA GLU A 260 -8.73 13.94 -14.40
C GLU A 260 -9.42 14.65 -15.57
N LEU A 261 -9.18 14.18 -16.80
CA LEU A 261 -9.84 14.69 -18.01
C LEU A 261 -11.26 14.11 -18.22
N GLY A 262 -11.72 13.21 -17.35
CA GLY A 262 -13.03 12.58 -17.44
C GLY A 262 -13.19 11.59 -18.59
N ILE A 263 -12.09 11.17 -19.25
CA ILE A 263 -12.08 10.18 -20.34
C ILE A 263 -12.47 8.80 -19.81
N ILE A 264 -11.95 8.47 -18.63
CA ILE A 264 -12.27 7.25 -17.89
C ILE A 264 -12.68 7.61 -16.47
N GLU A 265 -13.46 6.75 -15.85
CA GLU A 265 -13.88 6.87 -14.45
C GLU A 265 -13.66 5.54 -13.73
N GLU A 266 -13.07 5.60 -12.54
CA GLU A 266 -12.84 4.43 -11.70
C GLU A 266 -14.02 4.21 -10.76
N TYR A 267 -14.47 2.96 -10.65
CA TYR A 267 -15.59 2.58 -9.77
C TYR A 267 -15.42 1.15 -9.28
N THR A 268 -16.11 0.79 -8.19
CA THR A 268 -16.15 -0.57 -7.68
C THR A 268 -17.31 -1.33 -8.32
N GLY A 269 -17.03 -2.47 -8.96
CA GLY A 269 -18.04 -3.37 -9.52
C GLY A 269 -18.85 -4.12 -8.44
N ASP A 270 -19.92 -4.77 -8.87
CA ASP A 270 -20.81 -5.54 -7.96
C ASP A 270 -20.09 -6.70 -7.26
N ASP A 271 -19.02 -7.23 -7.88
CA ASP A 271 -18.16 -8.26 -7.34
C ASP A 271 -17.01 -7.72 -6.46
N GLY A 272 -16.98 -6.40 -6.23
CA GLY A 272 -15.96 -5.70 -5.45
C GLY A 272 -14.68 -5.37 -6.22
N GLN A 273 -14.56 -5.75 -7.50
CA GLN A 273 -13.36 -5.44 -8.28
C GLN A 273 -13.29 -3.95 -8.66
N LEU A 274 -12.08 -3.41 -8.73
CA LEU A 274 -11.84 -2.08 -9.28
C LEU A 274 -11.98 -2.10 -10.81
N MET A 275 -12.88 -1.28 -11.32
CA MET A 275 -13.26 -1.19 -12.72
C MET A 275 -13.02 0.21 -13.26
N LEU A 276 -12.74 0.29 -14.56
CA LEU A 276 -12.75 1.53 -15.32
C LEU A 276 -13.96 1.54 -16.23
N ARG A 277 -14.61 2.70 -16.35
CA ARG A 277 -15.65 2.99 -17.34
C ARG A 277 -15.12 4.01 -18.35
N TRP A 278 -15.37 3.77 -19.63
CA TRP A 278 -15.10 4.75 -20.68
C TRP A 278 -16.26 5.72 -20.81
N ASN A 279 -15.98 7.02 -20.72
CA ASN A 279 -16.99 8.07 -20.82
C ASN A 279 -17.12 8.61 -22.25
N ALA A 280 -18.33 9.06 -22.59
CA ALA A 280 -18.53 9.86 -23.79
C ALA A 280 -18.00 11.28 -23.50
N ILE A 281 -17.05 11.74 -24.30
CA ILE A 281 -16.44 13.05 -24.13
C ILE A 281 -17.23 14.03 -24.98
N GLU A 282 -17.90 14.98 -24.33
CA GLU A 282 -18.52 16.12 -25.00
C GLU A 282 -17.59 17.34 -24.89
N GLY A 283 -17.09 17.81 -26.03
CA GLY A 283 -16.20 18.98 -26.10
C GLY A 283 -14.73 18.67 -26.32
N LYS A 284 -13.89 19.71 -26.26
CA LYS A 284 -12.45 19.63 -26.49
C LYS A 284 -11.75 19.31 -25.17
N LEU A 285 -10.95 18.25 -25.15
CA LEU A 285 -10.07 17.94 -24.03
C LEU A 285 -8.97 19.00 -23.92
N ASP A 286 -8.73 19.49 -22.71
CA ASP A 286 -7.66 20.44 -22.44
C ASP A 286 -6.72 19.88 -21.37
N LEU A 287 -5.45 19.66 -21.74
CA LEU A 287 -4.46 19.06 -20.83
C LEU A 287 -4.13 19.96 -19.64
N VAL A 288 -4.40 21.27 -19.72
CA VAL A 288 -4.15 22.20 -18.61
C VAL A 288 -5.10 21.98 -17.42
N THR A 289 -6.16 21.19 -17.58
CA THR A 289 -7.06 20.82 -16.47
C THR A 289 -6.60 19.56 -15.72
N SER A 290 -5.52 18.90 -16.19
CA SER A 290 -4.94 17.73 -15.52
C SER A 290 -3.77 18.17 -14.62
N VAL A 291 -3.94 18.04 -13.31
CA VAL A 291 -2.88 18.30 -12.32
C VAL A 291 -1.72 17.34 -12.52
N THR A 292 -2.02 16.06 -12.80
CA THR A 292 -1.00 15.04 -13.07
C THR A 292 -0.17 15.41 -14.30
N PHE A 293 -0.80 15.84 -15.39
CA PHE A 293 -0.06 16.28 -16.58
C PHE A 293 0.80 17.49 -16.27
N LEU A 294 0.27 18.54 -15.63
CA LEU A 294 1.03 19.74 -15.27
C LEU A 294 2.23 19.44 -14.35
N THR A 295 2.12 18.42 -13.50
CA THR A 295 3.17 18.02 -12.56
C THR A 295 4.34 17.31 -13.26
N TYR A 296 4.04 16.48 -14.27
CA TYR A 296 5.02 15.59 -14.89
C TYR A 296 5.27 15.88 -16.37
N SER A 297 4.68 16.94 -16.93
CA SER A 297 4.92 17.34 -18.31
C SER A 297 6.34 17.86 -18.51
N VAL A 298 6.96 17.44 -19.60
CA VAL A 298 8.24 17.97 -20.10
C VAL A 298 8.06 18.79 -21.38
#